data_AF-A0A9X0KTP3-F1
#
_entry.id   AF-A0A9X0KTP3-F1
#
_cell.length_a   1.000
_cell.length_b   1.000
_cell.length_c   1.000
_cell.angle_alpha   90.00
_cell.angle_beta   90.00
_cell.angle_gamma   90.00
#
_symmetry.space_group_name_H-M   'P 1'
#
loop_
_entity.id
_entity.type
_entity.pdbx_description
1 polymer ?
#
loop_
_entity_poly.entity_id
_entity_poly.type
_entity_poly.pdbx_seq_one_letter_code
_entity_poly.pdbx_strand_id
1 'polypeptide(L)'
;MAQLMGAQAAIMALPPLSLLGIRLVLQNTGAGTTFLRWRTQDFSRMGALVWERLMRNPRLPPDLRTALFQLECNRIALNLQMSVLHSLQRQALDCSHKMANAEGVLRQSPSGTETSP
;
A
#
# COMPACT_ATOMS: atom_id res chain seq x y z
N MET A 1 4.78 2.19 8.01
CA MET A 1 4.70 1.64 6.64
C MET A 1 5.38 2.52 5.59
N ALA A 2 5.04 3.81 5.50
CA ALA A 2 5.63 4.73 4.52
C ALA A 2 7.17 4.79 4.56
N GLN A 3 7.78 4.78 5.76
CA GLN A 3 9.24 4.75 5.91
C GLN A 3 9.88 3.48 5.32
N LEU A 4 9.29 2.30 5.56
CA LEU A 4 9.78 1.03 4.99
C LEU A 4 9.65 1.02 3.46
N MET A 5 8.56 1.55 2.93
CA MET A 5 8.41 1.75 1.49
C MET A 5 9.46 2.72 0.94
N GLY A 6 9.71 3.83 1.64
CA GLY A 6 10.77 4.78 1.34
C GLY A 6 12.15 4.13 1.28
N ALA A 7 12.47 3.29 2.27
CA ALA A 7 13.73 2.54 2.29
C ALA A 7 13.86 1.61 1.08
N GLN A 8 12.79 0.92 0.68
CA GLN A 8 12.81 0.03 -0.47
C GLN A 8 13.03 0.77 -1.80
N ALA A 9 12.41 1.95 -1.95
CA ALA A 9 12.66 2.83 -3.08
C ALA A 9 14.10 3.37 -3.07
N ALA A 10 14.63 3.70 -1.90
CA ALA A 10 16.00 4.17 -1.74
C ALA A 10 17.04 3.09 -2.11
N ILE A 11 16.83 1.83 -1.71
CA ILE A 11 17.69 0.70 -2.12
C ILE A 11 17.75 0.60 -3.66
N MET A 12 16.59 0.68 -4.33
CA MET A 12 16.54 0.66 -5.80
C MET A 12 17.25 1.86 -6.46
N ALA A 13 17.40 2.98 -5.73
CA ALA A 13 18.06 4.19 -6.21
C ALA A 13 19.58 4.18 -6.01
N LEU A 14 20.17 3.13 -5.43
CA LEU A 14 21.62 2.99 -5.25
C LEU A 14 22.27 2.17 -6.37
N PRO A 15 23.51 2.48 -6.80
CA PRO A 15 24.27 1.62 -7.69
C PRO A 15 24.53 0.25 -7.04
N PRO A 16 24.58 -0.84 -7.83
CA PRO A 16 24.39 -0.89 -9.28
C PRO A 16 22.93 -0.90 -9.75
N LEU A 17 21.94 -1.01 -8.84
CA LEU A 17 20.52 -1.11 -9.19
C LEU A 17 19.99 0.14 -9.91
N SER A 18 20.47 1.33 -9.54
CA SER A 18 20.07 2.60 -10.15
C SER A 18 20.44 2.72 -11.63
N LEU A 19 21.42 1.93 -12.08
CA LEU A 19 21.86 1.84 -13.48
C LEU A 19 20.92 0.98 -14.33
N LEU A 20 20.02 0.22 -13.69
CA LEU A 20 18.96 -0.49 -14.38
C LEU A 20 17.93 0.55 -14.87
N GLY A 21 17.47 0.43 -16.12
CA GLY A 21 16.52 1.38 -16.75
C GLY A 21 15.10 1.37 -16.16
N ILE A 22 14.94 0.91 -14.92
CA ILE A 22 13.68 0.85 -14.17
C ILE A 22 13.86 1.55 -12.81
N ARG A 23 12.74 1.90 -12.18
CA ARG A 23 12.67 2.55 -10.87
C ARG A 23 11.58 1.90 -10.03
N LEU A 24 11.78 1.89 -8.71
CA LEU A 24 10.74 1.60 -7.74
C LEU A 24 10.37 2.92 -7.06
N VAL A 25 9.11 3.34 -7.19
CA VAL A 25 8.66 4.65 -6.72
C VAL A 25 7.47 4.54 -5.79
N LEU A 26 7.31 5.52 -4.91
CA LEU A 26 6.12 5.68 -4.09
C LEU A 26 5.03 6.38 -4.92
N GLN A 27 3.81 5.88 -4.83
CA GLN A 27 2.64 6.47 -5.47
C GLN A 27 1.52 6.62 -4.45
N ASN A 28 1.09 7.87 -4.26
CA ASN A 28 -0.06 8.19 -3.43
C ASN A 28 -1.37 7.94 -4.21
N THR A 29 -2.41 7.54 -3.49
CA THR A 29 -3.77 7.39 -4.02
C THR A 29 -4.68 8.48 -3.45
N GLY A 30 -5.81 8.73 -4.11
CA GLY A 30 -6.83 9.66 -3.61
C GLY A 30 -7.44 9.24 -2.26
N ALA A 31 -7.23 8.00 -1.84
CA ALA A 31 -7.71 7.49 -0.56
C ALA A 31 -6.69 7.65 0.60
N GLY A 32 -5.63 8.43 0.38
CA GLY A 32 -4.61 8.73 1.41
C GLY A 32 -3.62 7.60 1.68
N THR A 33 -3.54 6.60 0.78
CA THR A 33 -2.56 5.51 0.90
C THR A 33 -1.40 5.67 -0.07
N THR A 34 -0.25 5.12 0.29
CA THR A 34 0.95 5.09 -0.55
C THR A 34 1.30 3.65 -0.92
N PHE A 35 1.62 3.41 -2.19
CA PHE A 35 2.04 2.11 -2.69
C PHE A 35 3.37 2.22 -3.41
N LEU A 36 4.14 1.14 -3.39
CA LEU A 36 5.31 1.00 -4.24
C LEU A 36 4.91 0.51 -5.64
N ARG A 37 5.47 1.14 -6.68
CA ARG A 37 5.27 0.75 -8.08
C ARG A 37 6.56 0.73 -8.88
N TRP A 38 6.73 -0.31 -9.67
CA TRP A 38 7.73 -0.35 -10.72
C TRP A 38 7.36 0.61 -11.84
N ARG A 39 8.37 1.30 -12.37
CA ARG A 39 8.26 2.16 -13.55
C ARG A 39 9.51 2.09 -14.41
N THR A 40 9.36 2.37 -15.70
CA THR A 40 10.52 2.68 -16.54
C THR A 40 11.09 4.04 -16.16
N GLN A 41 12.36 4.29 -16.46
CA GLN A 41 13.05 5.54 -16.12
C GLN A 41 12.43 6.77 -16.79
N ASP A 42 11.87 6.60 -17.98
CA ASP A 42 11.12 7.61 -18.74
C ASP A 42 9.66 7.76 -18.30
N PHE A 43 9.22 6.99 -17.27
CA PHE A 43 7.86 6.95 -16.77
C PHE A 43 6.77 6.52 -17.79
N SER A 44 7.16 5.97 -18.95
CA SER A 44 6.22 5.55 -20.00
C SER A 44 5.46 4.25 -19.68
N ARG A 45 6.04 3.37 -18.84
CA ARG A 45 5.45 2.09 -18.44
C ARG A 45 5.50 1.91 -16.93
N MET A 46 4.58 1.11 -16.40
CA MET A 46 4.41 0.90 -14.97
C MET A 46 3.91 -0.51 -14.65
N GLY A 47 4.13 -0.94 -13.40
CA GLY A 47 3.63 -2.19 -12.85
C GLY A 47 4.62 -3.35 -12.98
N ALA A 48 4.22 -4.53 -12.50
CA ALA A 48 5.08 -5.72 -12.41
C ALA A 48 5.69 -6.13 -13.76
N LEU A 49 4.99 -5.89 -14.88
CA LEU A 49 5.51 -6.16 -16.23
C LEU A 49 6.82 -5.44 -16.57
N VAL A 50 7.08 -4.27 -15.96
CA VAL A 50 8.36 -3.55 -16.12
C VAL A 50 9.50 -4.36 -15.48
N TRP A 51 9.27 -4.85 -14.27
CA TRP A 51 10.22 -5.72 -13.55
C TRP A 51 10.39 -7.07 -14.25
N GLU A 52 9.29 -7.72 -14.66
CA GLU A 52 9.34 -9.02 -15.35
C GLU A 52 10.16 -8.96 -16.64
N ARG A 53 10.02 -7.88 -17.42
CA ARG A 53 10.80 -7.71 -18.66
C ARG A 53 12.30 -7.63 -18.35
N LEU A 54 12.68 -6.91 -17.30
CA LEU A 54 14.08 -6.83 -16.89
C LEU A 54 14.58 -8.19 -16.39
N MET A 55 13.77 -8.93 -15.63
CA MET A 55 14.10 -10.28 -15.18
C MET A 55 14.29 -11.25 -16.35
N ARG A 56 13.61 -11.08 -17.49
CA ARG A 56 13.85 -11.94 -18.67
C ARG A 56 15.11 -11.58 -19.47
N ASN A 57 15.81 -10.50 -19.14
CA ASN A 57 17.05 -10.13 -19.84
C ASN A 57 18.16 -11.15 -19.52
N PRO A 58 18.70 -11.87 -20.53
CA PRO A 58 19.76 -12.86 -20.30
C PRO A 58 21.09 -12.24 -19.86
N ARG A 59 21.29 -10.93 -20.11
CA ARG A 59 22.49 -10.20 -19.71
C ARG A 59 22.44 -9.65 -18.28
N LEU A 60 21.32 -9.82 -17.57
CA LEU A 60 21.18 -9.35 -16.19
C LEU A 60 22.02 -10.25 -15.25
N PRO A 61 23.03 -9.69 -14.55
CA PRO A 61 23.87 -10.46 -13.63
C PRO A 61 23.05 -11.19 -12.54
N PRO A 62 23.46 -12.40 -12.09
CA PRO A 62 22.75 -13.17 -11.09
C PRO A 62 22.48 -12.41 -9.77
N ASP A 63 23.45 -11.65 -9.27
CA ASP A 63 23.28 -10.91 -8.00
C ASP A 63 22.21 -9.82 -8.11
N LEU A 64 22.16 -9.12 -9.24
CA LEU A 64 21.12 -8.11 -9.49
C LEU A 64 19.74 -8.75 -9.66
N ARG A 65 19.69 -9.93 -10.26
CA ARG A 65 18.46 -10.72 -10.37
C ARG A 65 17.91 -11.11 -9.00
N THR A 66 18.78 -11.56 -8.10
CA THR A 66 18.40 -11.88 -6.71
C THR A 66 17.94 -10.64 -5.94
N ALA A 67 18.66 -9.52 -6.07
CA ALA A 67 18.27 -8.26 -5.43
C ALA A 67 16.91 -7.75 -5.96
N LEU A 68 16.68 -7.79 -7.27
CA LEU A 68 15.40 -7.41 -7.89
C LEU A 68 14.26 -8.34 -7.45
N PHE A 69 14.53 -9.63 -7.29
CA PHE A 69 13.54 -10.58 -6.76
C PHE A 69 13.13 -10.20 -5.33
N GLN A 70 14.10 -9.93 -4.44
CA GLN A 70 13.81 -9.50 -3.07
C GLN A 70 13.05 -8.18 -3.03
N LEU A 71 13.41 -7.21 -3.89
CA LEU A 71 12.69 -5.96 -4.03
C LEU A 71 11.22 -6.19 -4.41
N GLU A 72 10.93 -7.11 -5.34
CA GLU A 72 9.56 -7.43 -5.73
C GLU A 72 8.76 -8.13 -4.63
N CYS A 73 9.35 -9.11 -3.94
CA CYS A 73 8.71 -9.77 -2.80
C CYS A 73 8.33 -8.74 -1.72
N ASN A 74 9.25 -7.84 -1.38
CA ASN A 74 9.00 -6.79 -0.40
C ASN A 74 7.96 -5.80 -0.89
N ARG A 75 7.95 -5.43 -2.18
CA ARG A 75 6.90 -4.58 -2.78
C ARG A 75 5.53 -5.22 -2.61
N ILE A 76 5.39 -6.50 -2.92
CA ILE A 76 4.14 -7.26 -2.79
C ILE A 76 3.68 -7.24 -1.34
N ALA A 77 4.56 -7.61 -0.40
CA ALA A 77 4.24 -7.68 1.02
C ALA A 77 3.85 -6.30 1.61
N LEU A 78 4.65 -5.27 1.36
CA LEU A 78 4.39 -3.92 1.86
C LEU A 78 3.09 -3.34 1.28
N ASN A 79 2.83 -3.56 -0.01
CA ASN A 79 1.60 -3.10 -0.62
C ASN A 79 0.37 -3.86 -0.07
N LEU A 80 0.46 -5.16 0.16
CA LEU A 80 -0.61 -5.94 0.79
C LEU A 80 -0.89 -5.42 2.20
N GLN A 81 0.14 -5.28 3.03
CA GLN A 81 0.01 -4.78 4.39
C GLN A 81 -0.59 -3.37 4.43
N MET A 82 -0.24 -2.49 3.48
CA MET A 82 -0.86 -1.16 3.36
C MET A 82 -2.35 -1.25 3.03
N SER A 83 -2.74 -2.11 2.08
CA SER A 83 -4.14 -2.34 1.73
C SER A 83 -4.96 -2.88 2.91
N VAL A 84 -4.40 -3.83 3.66
CA VAL A 84 -5.04 -4.43 4.84
C VAL A 84 -5.20 -3.38 5.94
N LEU A 85 -4.12 -2.67 6.30
CA LEU A 85 -4.16 -1.65 7.35
C LEU A 85 -5.17 -0.54 7.04
N HIS A 86 -5.17 -0.06 5.80
CA HIS A 86 -6.12 0.97 5.37
C HIS A 86 -7.56 0.48 5.38
N SER A 87 -7.81 -0.78 5.04
CA SER A 87 -9.16 -1.36 5.10
C SER A 87 -9.64 -1.54 6.53
N LEU A 88 -8.77 -2.01 7.43
CA LEU A 88 -9.06 -2.11 8.85
C LEU A 88 -9.36 -0.73 9.47
N GLN A 89 -8.59 0.30 9.11
CA GLN A 89 -8.82 1.66 9.58
C GLN A 89 -10.20 2.17 9.18
N ARG A 90 -10.60 2.00 7.91
CA ARG A 90 -11.95 2.40 7.45
C ARG A 90 -13.04 1.66 8.23
N GLN A 91 -12.90 0.34 8.37
CA GLN A 91 -13.87 -0.48 9.09
C GLN A 91 -13.99 -0.07 10.57
N ALA A 92 -12.87 0.24 11.23
CA ALA A 92 -12.88 0.70 12.61
C ALA A 92 -13.60 2.03 12.78
N LEU A 93 -13.37 2.98 11.86
CA LEU A 93 -14.05 4.27 11.86
C LEU A 93 -15.55 4.12 11.62
N ASP A 94 -15.94 3.33 10.60
CA ASP A 94 -17.34 3.06 10.30
C ASP A 94 -18.05 2.37 11.47
N CYS A 95 -17.37 1.44 12.15
CA CYS A 95 -17.87 0.77 13.34
C CYS A 95 -18.11 1.79 14.48
N SER A 96 -17.13 2.64 14.76
CA SER A 96 -17.24 3.70 15.77
C SER A 96 -18.43 4.62 15.50
N HIS A 97 -18.63 5.06 14.25
CA HIS A 97 -19.77 5.89 13.87
C HIS A 97 -21.12 5.18 14.08
N LYS A 98 -21.22 3.90 13.72
CA LYS A 98 -22.44 3.11 13.92
C LYS A 98 -22.76 2.92 15.41
N MET A 99 -21.76 2.67 16.24
CA MET A 99 -21.93 2.55 17.69
C MET A 99 -22.38 3.89 18.30
N ALA A 100 -21.73 5.00 17.93
CA ALA A 100 -22.12 6.33 18.40
C ALA A 100 -23.56 6.69 17.98
N ASN A 101 -23.98 6.31 16.78
CA ASN A 101 -25.35 6.48 16.32
C ASN A 101 -26.34 5.64 17.16
N ALA A 102 -26.02 4.37 17.44
CA ALA A 102 -26.85 3.51 18.28
C ALA A 102 -27.03 4.07 19.70
N GLU A 103 -25.96 4.60 20.30
CA GLU A 103 -26.06 5.32 21.59
C GLU A 103 -26.92 6.58 21.49
N GLY A 104 -26.79 7.32 20.39
CA GLY A 104 -27.62 8.49 20.12
C GLY A 104 -29.11 8.15 20.06
N VAL A 105 -29.46 7.05 19.40
CA VAL A 105 -30.83 6.52 19.36
C VAL A 105 -31.30 6.15 20.78
N LEU A 106 -30.50 5.41 21.55
CA LEU A 106 -30.85 5.03 22.92
C LEU A 106 -31.14 6.25 23.80
N ARG A 107 -30.32 7.32 23.71
CA ARG A 107 -30.51 8.56 24.47
C ARG A 107 -31.78 9.32 24.10
N GLN A 108 -32.28 9.14 22.87
CA GLN A 108 -33.49 9.79 22.36
C GLN A 108 -34.74 8.94 22.58
N SER A 109 -34.57 7.64 22.86
CA SER A 109 -35.68 6.77 23.21
C SER A 109 -36.33 7.26 24.51
N PRO A 110 -37.68 7.42 24.55
CA PRO A 110 -38.35 7.81 25.77
C PRO A 110 -38.07 6.76 26.86
N SER A 111 -37.55 7.20 28.00
CA SER A 111 -37.52 6.37 29.20
C SER A 111 -38.96 5.97 29.50
N GLY A 112 -39.24 4.66 29.52
CA GLY A 112 -40.59 4.11 29.71
C GLY A 112 -41.38 4.88 30.75
N THR A 113 -42.21 5.80 30.28
CA THR A 113 -43.38 6.30 30.98
C THR A 113 -44.53 5.58 30.32
N GLU A 114 -44.70 4.32 30.70
CA GLU A 114 -46.04 3.75 30.79
C GLU A 114 -46.78 4.56 31.87
N THR A 115 -47.21 5.77 31.51
CA THR A 115 -48.36 6.40 32.15
C THR A 115 -49.59 5.77 31.51
N SER A 116 -50.30 4.97 32.30
CA SER A 116 -51.64 4.49 32.03
C SER A 116 -52.37 4.34 33.38
N PRO A 117 -53.70 4.51 33.38
CA PRO A 117 -54.41 5.68 33.93
C PRO A 117 -54.82 5.56 35.40
#